data_AF-B1VU63-F1
#
_entry.id   AF-B1VU63-F1
#
_cell.length_a   1.000
_cell.length_b   1.000
_cell.length_c   1.000
_cell.angle_alpha   90.00
_cell.angle_beta   90.00
_cell.angle_gamma   90.00
#
_symmetry.space_group_name_H-M   'P 1'
#
loop_
_entity.id
_entity.type
_entity.pdbx_description
1 polymer ?
#
loop_
_entity_poly.entity_id
_entity_poly.type
_entity_poly.pdbx_seq_one_letter_code
_entity_poly.pdbx_strand_id
1 'polypeptide(L)'
;MGGTAAYVRFQGTERSPRGHFPGIFALAGGLAREGRLTEEQHRFWRAANDWYDAAYSDPSRIDPAVYDAGVNPGAVAWFKGTATHLLDRIPGYLALLAAHGVACERVESADPGRVVYEDEHQVVVVPHSAGERPTDFSNCRAEYST
;
A
#
# COMPACT_ATOMS: atom_id res chain seq x y z
N MET A 1 -15.82 5.83 -24.64
CA MET A 1 -14.63 5.04 -24.26
C MET A 1 -14.36 5.38 -22.82
N GLY A 2 -14.79 4.51 -21.89
CA GLY A 2 -14.63 4.75 -20.46
C GLY A 2 -13.15 4.64 -20.10
N GLY A 3 -12.55 5.72 -19.61
CA GLY A 3 -11.20 5.66 -19.07
C GLY A 3 -11.20 4.66 -17.92
N THR A 4 -10.40 3.61 -18.05
CA THR A 4 -10.24 2.62 -16.99
C THR A 4 -9.78 3.35 -15.72
N ALA A 5 -10.47 3.14 -14.60
CA ALA A 5 -10.09 3.77 -13.35
C ALA A 5 -8.67 3.31 -12.97
N ALA A 6 -7.73 4.23 -12.86
CA ALA A 6 -6.37 3.91 -12.45
C ALA A 6 -6.36 3.57 -10.96
N TYR A 7 -5.90 2.38 -10.62
CA TYR A 7 -5.61 1.98 -9.24
C TYR A 7 -4.13 2.20 -8.97
N VAL A 8 -3.81 2.66 -7.76
CA VAL A 8 -2.46 3.01 -7.34
C VAL A 8 -2.10 2.23 -6.09
N ARG A 9 -0.90 1.66 -6.05
CA ARG A 9 -0.35 0.99 -4.87
C ARG A 9 1.09 1.44 -4.62
N PHE A 10 1.42 1.59 -3.34
CA PHE A 10 2.79 1.81 -2.89
C PHE A 10 3.25 0.57 -2.12
N GLN A 11 4.35 -0.02 -2.58
CA GLN A 11 4.82 -1.30 -2.09
C GLN A 11 6.34 -1.36 -2.00
N GLY A 12 6.86 -2.31 -1.22
CA GLY A 12 8.28 -2.63 -1.21
C GLY A 12 8.73 -3.26 -2.54
N THR A 13 10.03 -3.21 -2.81
CA THR A 13 10.62 -3.81 -4.02
C THR A 13 10.95 -5.30 -3.87
N GLU A 14 10.76 -5.87 -2.69
CA GLU A 14 11.03 -7.27 -2.38
C GLU A 14 9.75 -8.00 -1.98
N ARG A 15 9.62 -9.26 -2.40
CA ARG A 15 8.48 -10.10 -2.03
C ARG A 15 8.63 -10.57 -0.59
N SER A 16 7.52 -10.52 0.16
CA SER A 16 7.42 -11.19 1.44
C SER A 16 7.48 -12.72 1.28
N PRO A 17 7.71 -13.49 2.36
CA PRO A 17 7.62 -14.96 2.33
C PRO A 17 6.27 -15.49 1.82
N ARG A 18 5.21 -14.67 1.88
CA ARG A 18 3.88 -14.96 1.34
C ARG A 18 3.74 -14.65 -0.16
N GLY A 19 4.86 -14.35 -0.84
CA GLY A 19 4.93 -14.19 -2.29
C GLY A 19 4.42 -12.85 -2.84
N HIS A 20 3.89 -11.94 -2.02
CA HIS A 20 3.44 -10.61 -2.46
C HIS A 20 4.37 -9.50 -1.97
N PHE A 21 4.38 -8.37 -2.69
CA PHE A 21 5.08 -7.17 -2.26
C PHE A 21 4.31 -6.49 -1.12
N PRO A 22 4.90 -6.32 0.07
CA PRO A 22 4.23 -5.70 1.20
C PRO A 22 3.92 -4.24 0.90
N GLY A 23 2.75 -3.77 1.34
CA GLY A 23 2.39 -2.35 1.22
C GLY A 23 3.20 -1.49 2.19
N ILE A 24 3.30 -0.19 1.91
CA ILE A 24 4.05 0.76 2.75
C ILE A 24 3.60 0.79 4.23
N PHE A 25 2.32 0.57 4.52
CA PHE A 25 1.83 0.48 5.90
C PHE A 25 2.38 -0.73 6.64
N ALA A 26 2.41 -1.90 5.99
CA ALA A 26 2.97 -3.12 6.56
C ALA A 26 4.48 -2.97 6.79
N LEU A 27 5.20 -2.33 5.86
CA LEU A 27 6.62 -2.02 5.99
C LEU A 27 6.89 -1.09 7.19
N ALA A 28 6.15 0.02 7.30
CA ALA A 28 6.31 0.97 8.39
C ALA A 28 5.92 0.35 9.75
N GLY A 29 4.85 -0.44 9.79
CA GLY A 29 4.46 -1.21 10.98
C GLY A 29 5.52 -2.25 11.37
N GLY A 30 6.22 -2.84 10.40
CA GLY A 30 7.39 -3.69 10.64
C GLY A 30 8.51 -2.96 11.38
N LEU A 31 8.89 -1.76 10.91
CA LEU A 31 9.90 -0.93 11.58
C LEU A 31 9.49 -0.55 13.02
N ALA A 32 8.22 -0.21 13.22
CA ALA A 32 7.68 0.12 14.54
C ALA A 32 7.76 -1.08 15.49
N ARG A 33 7.29 -2.26 15.04
CA ARG A 33 7.33 -3.52 15.81
C ARG A 33 8.77 -3.93 16.16
N GLU A 34 9.73 -3.65 15.28
CA GLU A 34 11.15 -3.96 15.49
C GLU A 34 11.86 -2.92 16.37
N GLY A 35 11.19 -1.87 16.82
CA GLY A 35 11.79 -0.81 17.64
C GLY A 35 12.81 0.04 16.89
N ARG A 36 12.73 0.08 15.55
CA ARG A 36 13.70 0.79 14.69
C ARG A 36 13.38 2.28 14.54
N LEU A 37 12.16 2.70 14.86
CA LEU A 37 11.74 4.09 14.73
C LEU A 37 12.30 4.95 15.87
N THR A 38 12.72 6.17 15.56
CA THR A 38 12.94 7.20 16.59
C THR A 38 11.61 7.56 17.28
N GLU A 39 11.67 8.21 18.44
CA GLU A 39 10.46 8.64 19.15
C GLU A 39 9.56 9.54 18.29
N GLU A 40 10.17 10.49 17.55
CA GLU A 40 9.45 11.36 16.63
C GLU A 40 8.80 10.59 15.48
N GLN A 41 9.54 9.65 14.87
CA GLN A 41 9.02 8.79 13.82
C GLN A 41 7.88 7.90 14.32
N HIS A 42 7.98 7.39 15.56
CA HIS A 42 6.94 6.58 16.17
C HIS A 42 5.69 7.41 16.44
N ARG A 43 5.82 8.67 16.91
CA ARG A 43 4.69 9.61 17.06
C ARG A 43 4.01 9.89 15.71
N PHE A 44 4.81 10.18 14.68
CA PHE A 44 4.29 10.37 13.33
C PHE A 44 3.54 9.12 12.84
N TRP A 45 4.17 7.95 12.91
CA TRP A 45 3.58 6.68 12.47
C TRP A 45 2.27 6.39 13.20
N ARG A 46 2.21 6.57 14.53
CA ARG A 46 0.98 6.39 15.30
C ARG A 46 -0.12 7.36 14.87
N ALA A 47 0.16 8.66 14.83
CA ALA A 47 -0.83 9.66 14.45
C ALA A 47 -1.35 9.46 13.01
N ALA A 48 -0.48 9.02 12.10
CA ALA A 48 -0.86 8.72 10.73
C ALA A 48 -1.76 7.48 10.63
N ASN A 49 -1.43 6.37 11.31
CA ASN A 49 -2.29 5.18 11.31
C ASN A 49 -3.62 5.44 12.02
N ASP A 50 -3.62 6.12 13.16
CA ASP A 50 -4.85 6.48 13.88
C ASP A 50 -5.79 7.33 12.98
N TRP A 51 -5.22 8.17 12.10
CA TRP A 51 -6.00 8.89 11.10
C TRP A 51 -6.55 7.99 9.98
N TYR A 52 -5.74 7.08 9.42
CA TYR A 52 -6.22 6.13 8.42
C TYR A 52 -7.30 5.21 8.97
N ASP A 53 -7.14 4.69 10.19
CA ASP A 53 -8.13 3.84 10.85
C ASP A 53 -9.47 4.57 11.07
N ALA A 54 -9.43 5.89 11.26
CA ALA A 54 -10.63 6.72 11.41
C ALA A 54 -11.24 7.14 10.06
N ALA A 55 -10.42 7.39 9.04
CA ALA A 55 -10.84 7.84 7.73
C ALA A 55 -11.29 6.70 6.82
N TYR A 56 -10.90 5.46 7.12
CA TYR A 56 -10.98 4.34 6.19
C TYR A 56 -11.65 3.10 6.76
N SER A 57 -12.39 2.42 5.89
CA SER A 57 -12.93 1.11 6.22
C SER A 57 -11.80 0.10 6.27
N ASP A 58 -11.72 -0.64 7.37
CA ASP A 58 -10.89 -1.85 7.43
C ASP A 58 -11.67 -3.01 6.79
N PRO A 59 -11.25 -3.51 5.61
CA PRO A 59 -11.97 -4.58 4.93
C PRO A 59 -12.08 -5.85 5.78
N SER A 60 -11.08 -6.11 6.64
CA SER A 60 -11.04 -7.30 7.50
C SER A 60 -12.08 -7.26 8.63
N ARG A 61 -12.56 -6.07 9.01
CA ARG A 61 -13.64 -5.91 10.00
C ARG A 61 -15.03 -6.08 9.38
N ILE A 62 -15.15 -5.90 8.07
CA ILE A 62 -16.39 -6.08 7.32
C ILE A 62 -16.53 -7.54 6.91
N ASP A 63 -15.48 -8.10 6.29
CA ASP A 63 -15.41 -9.50 5.91
C ASP A 63 -13.98 -10.04 6.17
N PRO A 64 -13.79 -10.88 7.21
CA PRO A 64 -12.50 -11.50 7.50
C PRO A 64 -11.93 -12.33 6.34
N ALA A 65 -12.76 -12.81 5.41
CA ALA A 65 -12.32 -13.62 4.28
C ALA A 65 -11.52 -12.80 3.24
N VAL A 66 -11.57 -11.46 3.27
CA VAL A 66 -10.90 -10.58 2.29
C VAL A 66 -9.39 -10.86 2.23
N TYR A 67 -8.74 -11.06 3.38
CA TYR A 67 -7.31 -11.35 3.48
C TYR A 67 -7.01 -12.79 3.93
N ASP A 68 -8.03 -13.66 3.99
CA ASP A 68 -7.82 -15.07 4.28
C ASP A 68 -7.01 -15.72 3.15
N ALA A 69 -5.86 -16.30 3.48
CA ALA A 69 -4.94 -16.85 2.48
C ALA A 69 -5.44 -18.14 1.80
N GLY A 70 -6.39 -18.86 2.43
CA GLY A 70 -7.05 -20.02 1.85
C GLY A 70 -8.16 -19.65 0.88
N VAL A 71 -8.84 -18.52 1.10
CA VAL A 71 -9.93 -18.02 0.25
C VAL A 71 -9.41 -17.10 -0.86
N ASN A 72 -8.56 -16.13 -0.50
CA ASN A 72 -8.05 -15.08 -1.37
C ASN A 72 -6.51 -15.01 -1.31
N PRO A 73 -5.81 -16.00 -1.89
CA PRO A 73 -4.36 -16.10 -1.81
C PRO A 73 -3.68 -14.88 -2.45
N GLY A 74 -2.82 -14.21 -1.67
CA GLY A 74 -2.06 -13.05 -2.14
C GLY A 74 -2.88 -11.78 -2.33
N ALA A 75 -4.07 -11.70 -1.71
CA ALA A 75 -4.89 -10.49 -1.72
C ALA A 75 -4.10 -9.25 -1.27
N VAL A 76 -4.18 -8.17 -2.05
CA VAL A 76 -3.49 -6.89 -1.79
C VAL A 76 -4.42 -5.71 -2.04
N ALA A 77 -4.32 -4.70 -1.18
CA ALA A 77 -5.08 -3.45 -1.30
C ALA A 77 -4.46 -2.48 -2.31
N TRP A 78 -5.30 -1.76 -3.03
CA TRP A 78 -4.95 -0.67 -3.93
C TRP A 78 -5.83 0.53 -3.63
N PHE A 79 -5.27 1.73 -3.73
CA PHE A 79 -6.05 2.95 -3.72
C PHE A 79 -6.71 3.13 -5.08
N LYS A 80 -7.93 3.66 -5.10
CA LYS A 80 -8.48 4.29 -6.30
C LYS A 80 -7.72 5.59 -6.54
N GLY A 81 -7.37 5.89 -7.79
CA GLY A 81 -6.67 7.13 -8.15
C GLY A 81 -7.43 8.40 -7.77
N THR A 82 -8.75 8.29 -7.55
CA THR A 82 -9.63 9.37 -7.08
C THR A 82 -9.54 9.62 -5.57
N ALA A 83 -8.88 8.75 -4.79
CA ALA A 83 -8.75 8.87 -3.34
C ALA A 83 -7.62 9.85 -2.94
N THR A 84 -7.63 11.05 -3.52
CA THR A 84 -6.56 12.06 -3.41
C THR A 84 -6.24 12.42 -1.96
N HIS A 85 -7.26 12.60 -1.11
CA HIS A 85 -7.10 12.91 0.31
C HIS A 85 -6.28 11.87 1.10
N LEU A 86 -6.22 10.62 0.64
CA LEU A 86 -5.36 9.59 1.21
C LEU A 86 -3.97 9.60 0.57
N LEU A 87 -3.93 9.77 -0.75
CA LEU A 87 -2.71 9.79 -1.53
C LEU A 87 -1.80 10.95 -1.09
N ASP A 88 -2.38 12.08 -0.70
CA ASP A 88 -1.66 13.27 -0.23
C ASP A 88 -0.83 13.02 1.04
N ARG A 89 -1.14 11.97 1.81
CA ARG A 89 -0.42 11.62 3.05
C ARG A 89 0.68 10.57 2.84
N ILE A 90 0.69 9.91 1.69
CA ILE A 90 1.67 8.88 1.33
C ILE A 90 3.12 9.39 1.37
N PRO A 91 3.44 10.63 0.95
CA PRO A 91 4.81 11.15 1.03
C PRO A 91 5.43 11.03 2.43
N GLY A 92 4.64 11.16 3.50
CA GLY A 92 5.14 10.99 4.87
C GLY A 92 5.60 9.56 5.18
N TYR A 93 4.87 8.55 4.69
CA TYR A 93 5.31 7.15 4.81
C TYR A 93 6.52 6.84 3.94
N LEU A 94 6.60 7.40 2.73
CA LEU A 94 7.76 7.21 1.86
C LEU A 94 9.02 7.83 2.47
N ALA A 95 8.92 9.03 3.05
CA ALA A 95 10.02 9.67 3.76
C ALA A 95 10.45 8.86 4.99
N LEU A 96 9.50 8.35 5.76
CA LEU A 96 9.77 7.46 6.90
C LEU A 96 10.55 6.21 6.46
N LEU A 97 10.08 5.51 5.42
CA LEU A 97 10.70 4.28 4.93
C LEU A 97 12.08 4.54 4.31
N ALA A 98 12.23 5.63 3.56
CA ALA A 98 13.50 6.05 2.98
C ALA A 98 14.56 6.35 4.06
N ALA A 99 14.17 7.00 5.16
CA ALA A 99 15.07 7.27 6.29
C ALA A 99 15.64 5.98 6.93
N HIS A 100 14.98 4.83 6.72
CA HIS A 100 15.39 3.51 7.21
C HIS A 100 15.96 2.60 6.11
N GLY A 101 16.24 3.15 4.92
CA GLY A 101 16.79 2.40 3.79
C GLY A 101 15.82 1.38 3.19
N VAL A 102 14.52 1.51 3.43
CA VAL A 102 13.49 0.61 2.90
C VAL A 102 13.03 1.10 1.53
N ALA A 103 13.43 0.40 0.48
CA ALA A 103 13.06 0.72 -0.90
C ALA A 103 11.57 0.46 -1.16
N CYS A 104 10.91 1.46 -1.75
CA CYS A 104 9.50 1.41 -2.13
C CYS A 104 9.31 1.91 -3.56
N GLU A 105 8.26 1.41 -4.21
CA GLU A 105 7.85 1.82 -5.55
C GLU A 105 6.36 2.17 -5.57
N ARG A 106 5.98 3.04 -6.51
CA ARG A 106 4.60 3.31 -6.88
C ARG A 106 4.27 2.45 -8.09
N VAL A 107 3.18 1.70 -8.02
CA VAL A 107 2.66 0.87 -9.10
C VAL A 107 1.26 1.34 -9.43
N GLU A 108 0.97 1.43 -10.72
CA GLU A 108 -0.35 1.75 -11.23
C GLU A 108 -0.87 0.61 -12.10
N SER A 109 -2.15 0.32 -12.02
CA SER A 109 -2.80 -0.64 -12.89
C SER A 109 -4.26 -0.29 -13.08
N ALA A 110 -4.75 -0.52 -14.29
CA ALA A 110 -6.15 -0.38 -14.64
C ALA A 110 -6.94 -1.68 -14.38
N ASP A 111 -6.24 -2.81 -14.26
CA ASP A 111 -6.77 -4.13 -13.92
C ASP A 111 -5.77 -4.86 -12.99
N PRO A 112 -5.75 -4.52 -11.69
CA PRO A 112 -4.76 -5.06 -10.76
C PRO A 112 -5.05 -6.52 -10.34
N GLY A 113 -6.20 -7.07 -10.71
CA GLY A 113 -6.61 -8.42 -10.30
C GLY A 113 -8.13 -8.59 -10.16
N ARG A 114 -8.53 -9.79 -9.73
CA ARG A 114 -9.92 -10.07 -9.34
C ARG A 114 -10.25 -9.32 -8.05
N VAL A 115 -11.18 -8.36 -8.12
CA VAL A 115 -11.67 -7.62 -6.96
C VAL A 115 -12.41 -8.56 -6.00
N VAL A 116 -12.02 -8.51 -4.73
CA VAL A 116 -12.65 -9.25 -3.61
C VAL A 116 -13.27 -8.31 -2.58
N TYR A 117 -12.92 -7.02 -2.64
CA TYR A 117 -13.51 -5.96 -1.85
C TYR A 117 -13.36 -4.63 -2.60
N GLU A 118 -14.37 -3.77 -2.53
CA GLU A 118 -14.35 -2.43 -3.09
C GLU A 118 -15.18 -1.48 -2.22
N ASP A 119 -14.63 -0.30 -1.95
CA ASP A 119 -15.35 0.82 -1.33
C ASP A 119 -15.14 2.12 -2.12
N GLU A 120 -15.53 3.28 -1.58
CA GLU A 120 -15.38 4.58 -2.25
C GLU A 120 -13.93 4.89 -2.67
N HIS A 121 -12.95 4.30 -2.00
CA HIS A 121 -11.60 4.78 -2.00
C HIS A 121 -10.54 3.71 -2.31
N GLN A 122 -10.81 2.42 -2.08
CA GLN A 122 -9.88 1.31 -2.30
C GLN A 122 -10.55 0.11 -2.97
N VAL A 123 -9.71 -0.75 -3.50
CA VAL A 123 -10.05 -2.13 -3.89
C VAL A 123 -9.06 -3.09 -3.24
N VAL A 124 -9.52 -4.26 -2.82
CA VAL A 124 -8.65 -5.40 -2.53
C VAL A 124 -8.81 -6.39 -3.66
N VAL A 125 -7.68 -6.84 -4.19
CA VAL A 125 -7.68 -7.74 -5.34
C VAL A 125 -6.82 -8.97 -5.09
N VAL A 126 -7.23 -10.09 -5.66
CA VAL A 126 -6.36 -11.25 -5.88
C VAL A 126 -5.68 -11.05 -7.24
N PRO A 127 -4.34 -10.92 -7.31
CA PRO A 127 -3.64 -10.65 -8.56
C PRO A 127 -3.88 -11.73 -9.62
N HIS A 128 -4.01 -11.32 -10.89
CA HIS A 128 -4.08 -12.23 -12.04
C HIS A 128 -2.71 -12.90 -12.24
N SER A 129 -2.48 -14.05 -11.61
CA SER A 129 -1.19 -14.78 -11.57
C SER A 129 -0.04 -14.01 -10.92
N ALA A 130 0.56 -14.62 -9.89
CA ALA A 130 1.62 -14.04 -9.06
C ALA A 130 2.94 -13.85 -9.83
N GLY A 131 3.11 -12.80 -10.63
CA GLY A 131 4.35 -12.68 -11.39
C GLY A 131 4.64 -11.38 -12.11
N GLU A 132 3.65 -10.76 -12.75
CA GLU A 132 3.99 -9.75 -13.75
C GLU A 132 3.94 -8.33 -13.16
N ARG A 133 5.10 -7.65 -13.25
CA ARG A 133 5.20 -6.23 -12.91
C ARG A 133 4.40 -5.45 -13.98
N PRO A 134 3.42 -4.62 -13.61
CA PRO A 134 2.90 -3.62 -14.54
C PRO A 134 4.06 -2.75 -15.04
N THR A 135 4.20 -2.60 -16.35
CA THR A 135 5.43 -2.15 -17.01
C THR A 135 5.75 -0.65 -16.88
N ASP A 136 5.03 0.10 -16.05
CA ASP A 136 5.21 1.56 -15.98
C ASP A 136 6.05 1.97 -14.76
N PHE A 137 7.37 1.82 -14.90
CA PHE A 137 8.35 2.26 -13.91
C PHE A 137 8.62 3.76 -14.06
N SER A 138 7.73 4.61 -13.52
CA SER A 138 8.13 5.99 -13.22
C SER A 138 8.92 6.00 -11.90
N ASN A 139 10.24 6.15 -12.05
CA ASN A 139 11.22 6.32 -10.98
C ASN A 139 10.78 7.38 -9.95
N CYS A 140 10.29 6.95 -8.79
CA CYS A 140 10.35 7.78 -7.58
C CYS A 140 11.79 7.75 -7.03
N ARG A 141 12.74 8.34 -7.76
CA ARG A 141 13.91 8.91 -7.10
C ARG A 141 13.42 10.20 -6.45
N ALA A 142 13.36 10.19 -5.13
CA ALA A 142 13.23 11.41 -4.34
C ALA A 142 14.47 12.28 -4.60
N GLU A 143 14.41 13.13 -5.61
CA GLU A 143 15.23 14.33 -5.70
C GLU A 143 14.60 15.40 -4.81
N TYR A 144 14.82 15.30 -3.51
CA TYR A 144 14.80 16.48 -2.64
C TYR A 144 16.26 16.94 -2.51
N SER A 145 16.68 17.82 -3.43
CA SER A 145 17.96 18.51 -3.36
C SER A 145 17.72 19.94 -2.87
N THR A 146 18.25 20.18 -1.67
CA THR A 146 18.65 21.43 -0.99
C THR A 146 17.62 22.54 -0.80
#